data_AF-A0A967VTM9-F1
#
_entry.id   AF-A0A967VTM9-F1
#
_cell.length_a   1.000
_cell.length_b   1.000
_cell.length_c   1.000
_cell.angle_alpha   90.00
_cell.angle_beta   90.00
_cell.angle_gamma   90.00
#
_symmetry.space_group_name_H-M   'P 1'
#
loop_
_entity.id
_entity.type
_entity.pdbx_description
1 polymer ?
#
loop_
_entity_poly.entity_id
_entity_poly.type
_entity_poly.pdbx_seq_one_letter_code
_entity_poly.pdbx_strand_id
1 'polypeptide(L)'
;MQDSLAGRTRVVVYDRAGYGASEPGPLPRHAAREADELRALLEAASVDGPYVLVGHSLGGLNAQVFAARYRDDVAGLVLLDPPPLGWLLGDRFPGLRRMAEAMTDDWQRLADRRPDAADPGARAEADFFRMIASEHREMLGGSARQAAAIDSFGDLPVTV
;
A
#
# COMPACT_ATOMS: atom_id res chain seq x y z
N MET A 1 -15.19 11.81 4.90
CA MET A 1 -14.96 12.05 3.46
C MET A 1 -15.78 11.12 2.58
N GLN A 2 -15.68 9.80 2.81
CA GLN A 2 -16.32 8.78 1.96
C GLN A 2 -17.84 8.97 1.85
N ASP A 3 -18.57 9.08 2.95
CA ASP A 3 -20.05 9.26 2.93
C ASP A 3 -20.50 10.51 2.17
N SER A 4 -19.75 11.61 2.32
CA SER A 4 -20.04 12.86 1.61
C SER A 4 -19.81 12.73 0.10
N LEU A 5 -18.79 11.98 -0.32
CA LEU A 5 -18.51 11.71 -1.74
C LEU A 5 -19.48 10.70 -2.34
N ALA A 6 -19.92 9.71 -1.56
CA ALA A 6 -20.85 8.66 -1.98
C ALA A 6 -22.21 9.23 -2.43
N GLY A 7 -22.60 10.41 -1.95
CA GLY A 7 -23.78 11.13 -2.42
C GLY A 7 -23.63 11.76 -3.82
N ARG A 8 -22.43 11.77 -4.41
CA ARG A 8 -22.14 12.44 -5.69
C ARG A 8 -21.47 11.53 -6.72
N THR A 9 -20.79 10.48 -6.27
CA THR A 9 -20.08 9.53 -7.12
C THR A 9 -20.05 8.15 -6.46
N ARG A 10 -19.75 7.10 -7.24
CA ARG A 10 -19.46 5.78 -6.69
C ARG A 10 -18.14 5.85 -5.91
N VAL A 11 -18.17 5.45 -4.65
CA VAL A 11 -16.98 5.32 -3.80
C VAL A 11 -16.76 3.84 -3.52
N VAL A 12 -15.56 3.35 -3.84
CA VAL A 12 -15.14 1.97 -3.53
C VAL A 12 -14.01 2.05 -2.51
N VAL A 13 -14.20 1.36 -1.40
CA VAL A 13 -13.18 1.18 -0.35
C VAL A 13 -13.03 -0.31 -0.15
N TYR A 14 -11.79 -0.76 -0.06
CA TYR A 14 -11.45 -2.17 0.07
C TYR A 14 -10.33 -2.34 1.08
N ASP A 15 -10.34 -3.47 1.77
CA ASP A 15 -9.23 -3.90 2.60
C ASP A 15 -8.21 -4.63 1.72
N ARG A 16 -6.96 -4.18 1.73
CA ARG A 16 -5.86 -4.87 1.03
C ARG A 16 -5.59 -6.21 1.70
N ALA A 17 -5.01 -7.15 0.97
CA ALA A 17 -4.77 -8.49 1.49
C ALA A 17 -3.96 -8.46 2.80
N GLY A 18 -4.47 -9.13 3.84
CA GLY A 18 -3.92 -9.12 5.20
C GLY A 18 -4.38 -7.97 6.10
N TYR A 19 -5.23 -7.05 5.62
CA TYR A 19 -5.85 -6.00 6.42
C TYR A 19 -7.35 -6.25 6.62
N GLY A 20 -7.88 -5.74 7.72
CA GLY A 20 -9.33 -5.69 7.98
C GLY A 20 -10.01 -7.04 7.79
N ALA A 21 -10.97 -7.09 6.87
CA ALA A 21 -11.73 -8.30 6.55
C ALA A 21 -11.11 -9.17 5.44
N SER A 22 -9.96 -8.79 4.89
CA SER A 22 -9.32 -9.50 3.77
C SER A 22 -8.35 -10.59 4.26
N GLU A 23 -8.43 -11.75 3.60
CA GLU A 23 -7.49 -12.85 3.77
C GLU A 23 -6.02 -12.40 3.56
N PRO A 24 -5.04 -13.02 4.23
CA PRO A 24 -3.62 -12.77 3.96
C PRO A 24 -3.26 -13.04 2.50
N GLY A 25 -2.58 -12.08 1.89
CA GLY A 25 -2.04 -12.22 0.53
C GLY A 25 -0.67 -12.88 0.52
N PRO A 26 -0.17 -13.31 -0.66
CA PRO A 26 1.17 -13.83 -0.78
C PRO A 26 2.21 -12.74 -0.42
N LEU A 27 3.34 -13.17 0.13
CA LEU A 27 4.51 -12.33 0.39
C LEU A 27 5.51 -12.41 -0.78
N PRO A 28 6.38 -11.41 -1.00
CA PRO A 28 6.38 -10.11 -0.31
C PRO A 28 5.21 -9.20 -0.72
N ARG A 29 4.81 -8.28 0.17
CA ARG A 29 3.83 -7.22 -0.10
C ARG A 29 4.49 -5.99 -0.71
N HIS A 30 4.61 -5.95 -2.03
CA HIS A 30 5.18 -4.82 -2.76
C HIS A 30 4.12 -4.12 -3.63
N ALA A 31 4.31 -2.82 -3.89
CA ALA A 31 3.31 -1.97 -4.54
C ALA A 31 2.83 -2.49 -5.90
N ALA A 32 3.72 -3.08 -6.72
CA ALA A 32 3.30 -3.69 -7.99
C ALA A 32 2.29 -4.83 -7.80
N ARG A 33 2.47 -5.71 -6.80
CA ARG A 33 1.53 -6.79 -6.51
C ARG A 33 0.21 -6.22 -6.04
N GLU A 34 0.25 -5.22 -5.17
CA GLU A 34 -0.98 -4.60 -4.66
C GLU A 34 -1.76 -3.88 -5.77
N ALA A 35 -1.05 -3.31 -6.74
CA ALA A 35 -1.67 -2.74 -7.93
C ALA A 35 -2.36 -3.81 -8.78
N ASP A 36 -1.68 -4.94 -9.03
CA ASP A 36 -2.22 -6.05 -9.80
C ASP A 36 -3.46 -6.67 -9.09
N GLU A 37 -3.40 -6.83 -7.77
CA GLU A 37 -4.52 -7.30 -6.94
C GLU A 37 -5.70 -6.33 -6.94
N LEU A 38 -5.45 -5.01 -6.86
CA LEU A 38 -6.50 -3.99 -6.96
C LEU A 38 -7.18 -4.04 -8.33
N ARG A 39 -6.41 -4.13 -9.42
CA ARG A 39 -6.98 -4.22 -10.77
C ARG A 39 -7.87 -5.45 -10.91
N ALA A 40 -7.38 -6.62 -10.47
CA ALA A 40 -8.15 -7.85 -10.48
C ALA A 40 -9.43 -7.75 -9.63
N LEU A 41 -9.37 -7.10 -8.47
CA LEU A 41 -10.55 -6.84 -7.63
C LEU A 41 -11.58 -5.97 -8.35
N LEU A 42 -11.15 -4.89 -9.00
CA LEU A 42 -12.04 -3.97 -9.72
C LEU A 42 -12.71 -4.66 -10.90
N GLU A 43 -11.97 -5.47 -11.65
CA GLU A 43 -12.50 -6.30 -12.74
C GLU A 43 -13.52 -7.32 -12.22
N ALA A 44 -13.17 -8.07 -11.17
CA ALA A 44 -14.07 -9.07 -10.56
C ALA A 44 -15.34 -8.44 -9.97
N ALA A 45 -15.24 -7.23 -9.43
CA ALA A 45 -16.36 -6.47 -8.89
C ALA A 45 -17.16 -5.69 -9.96
N SER A 46 -16.78 -5.78 -11.24
CA SER A 46 -17.40 -5.02 -12.34
C SER A 46 -17.47 -3.52 -12.01
N VAL A 47 -16.35 -2.96 -11.55
CA VAL A 47 -16.20 -1.53 -11.30
C VAL A 47 -15.50 -0.94 -12.52
N ASP A 48 -16.25 -0.30 -13.40
CA ASP A 48 -15.68 0.28 -14.62
C ASP A 48 -14.90 1.57 -14.33
N GLY A 49 -13.76 1.72 -15.00
CA GLY A 49 -12.92 2.92 -14.96
C GLY A 49 -13.31 3.98 -16.00
N PRO A 50 -12.51 5.06 -16.13
CA PRO A 50 -11.28 5.34 -15.37
C PRO A 50 -11.55 5.84 -13.94
N TYR A 51 -10.66 5.51 -13.00
CA TYR A 51 -10.82 5.76 -11.57
C TYR A 51 -10.11 7.03 -11.09
N VAL A 52 -10.68 7.70 -10.09
CA VAL A 52 -9.91 8.63 -9.26
C VAL A 52 -9.35 7.83 -8.08
N LEU A 53 -8.03 7.66 -8.02
CA LEU A 53 -7.39 6.93 -6.92
C LEU A 53 -7.05 7.89 -5.79
N VAL A 54 -7.46 7.51 -4.58
CA VAL A 54 -7.18 8.27 -3.36
C VAL A 54 -6.33 7.41 -2.44
N GLY A 55 -5.14 7.88 -2.10
CA GLY A 55 -4.18 7.13 -1.30
C GLY A 55 -3.66 7.94 -0.13
N HIS A 56 -3.88 7.47 1.10
CA HIS A 56 -3.32 8.06 2.31
C HIS A 56 -2.01 7.36 2.72
N SER A 57 -0.98 8.13 3.07
CA SER A 57 0.31 7.59 3.51
C SER A 57 0.85 6.56 2.49
N LEU A 58 1.15 5.32 2.90
CA LEU A 58 1.54 4.25 1.99
C LEU A 58 0.56 4.04 0.82
N GLY A 59 -0.74 4.24 1.05
CA GLY A 59 -1.75 4.19 0.01
C GLY A 59 -1.47 5.19 -1.12
N GLY A 60 -0.85 6.33 -0.83
CA GLY A 60 -0.41 7.30 -1.85
C GLY A 60 0.74 6.76 -2.71
N LEU A 61 1.67 6.01 -2.13
CA LEU A 61 2.73 5.33 -2.89
C LEU A 61 2.13 4.22 -3.78
N ASN A 62 1.21 3.43 -3.23
CA ASN A 62 0.54 2.38 -3.99
C ASN A 62 -0.32 2.94 -5.14
N ALA A 63 -1.04 4.05 -4.91
CA ALA A 63 -1.84 4.71 -5.94
C ALA A 63 -0.97 5.24 -7.10
N GLN A 64 0.20 5.80 -6.79
CA GLN A 64 1.18 6.21 -7.81
C GLN A 64 1.67 5.02 -8.63
N VAL A 65 2.01 3.90 -7.99
CA VAL A 65 2.46 2.69 -8.70
C VAL A 65 1.34 2.10 -9.56
N PHE A 66 0.09 2.08 -9.07
CA PHE A 66 -1.05 1.67 -9.89
C PHE A 66 -1.20 2.55 -11.13
N ALA A 67 -1.24 3.88 -10.95
CA ALA A 67 -1.41 4.81 -12.07
C ALA A 67 -0.28 4.76 -13.09
N ALA A 68 0.95 4.45 -12.66
CA ALA A 68 2.06 4.24 -13.57
C ALA A 68 1.94 2.93 -14.38
N ARG A 69 1.38 1.86 -13.79
CA ARG A 69 1.19 0.56 -14.45
C ARG A 69 -0.04 0.51 -15.35
N TYR A 70 -1.12 1.19 -14.95
CA TYR A 70 -2.45 1.09 -15.55
C TYR A 70 -2.99 2.48 -15.87
N ARG A 71 -2.24 3.22 -16.69
CA ARG A 71 -2.48 4.63 -17.02
C ARG A 71 -3.89 4.89 -17.55
N ASP A 72 -4.38 4.03 -18.43
CA ASP A 72 -5.69 4.17 -19.07
C ASP A 72 -6.85 3.89 -18.11
N ASP A 73 -6.57 3.25 -16.97
CA ASP A 73 -7.57 2.94 -15.94
C ASP A 73 -7.72 4.10 -14.94
N VAL A 74 -6.95 5.19 -15.04
CA VAL A 74 -6.90 6.25 -14.01
C VAL A 74 -7.24 7.63 -14.60
N ALA A 75 -8.22 8.31 -14.00
CA ALA A 75 -8.65 9.66 -14.34
C ALA A 75 -8.00 10.75 -13.47
N GLY A 76 -7.44 10.39 -12.30
CA GLY A 76 -6.72 11.31 -11.44
C GLY A 76 -6.20 10.66 -10.16
N LEU A 77 -5.28 11.36 -9.49
CA LEU A 77 -4.69 10.98 -8.21
C LEU A 77 -4.96 12.02 -7.13
N VAL A 78 -5.31 11.55 -5.93
CA VAL A 78 -5.33 12.36 -4.70
C VAL A 78 -4.46 11.68 -3.66
N LEU A 79 -3.33 12.30 -3.32
CA LEU A 79 -2.32 11.76 -2.42
C LEU A 79 -2.44 12.48 -1.08
N LEU A 80 -2.96 11.80 -0.06
CA LEU A 80 -3.16 12.39 1.27
C LEU A 80 -1.95 12.07 2.15
N ASP A 81 -1.12 13.07 2.45
CA ASP A 81 0.13 12.90 3.22
C ASP A 81 0.97 11.68 2.77
N PRO A 82 1.34 11.58 1.47
CA PRO A 82 2.19 10.48 1.02
C PRO A 82 3.58 10.58 1.68
N PRO A 83 4.21 9.44 2.01
CA PRO A 83 5.54 9.45 2.59
C PRO A 83 6.54 10.08 1.59
N PRO A 84 7.35 11.07 2.01
CA PRO A 84 8.33 11.67 1.12
C PRO A 84 9.35 10.63 0.62
N LEU A 85 9.52 10.50 -0.70
CA LEU A 85 10.43 9.49 -1.29
C LEU A 85 11.88 9.62 -0.80
N GLY A 86 12.38 10.86 -0.62
CA GLY A 86 13.72 11.07 -0.09
C GLY A 86 13.92 10.57 1.34
N TRP A 87 12.85 10.53 2.15
CA TRP A 87 12.88 9.89 3.46
C TRP A 87 12.86 8.36 3.32
N LEU A 88 11.96 7.83 2.48
CA LEU A 88 11.87 6.39 2.25
C LEU A 88 13.18 5.82 1.72
N LEU A 89 13.84 6.48 0.76
CA LEU A 89 15.10 6.00 0.20
C LEU A 89 16.32 6.26 1.09
N GLY A 90 16.15 7.03 2.17
CA GLY A 90 17.23 7.35 3.12
C GLY A 90 18.18 8.46 2.66
N ASP A 91 17.94 9.06 1.49
CA ASP A 91 18.71 10.17 0.93
C ASP A 91 18.59 11.43 1.80
N ARG A 92 17.42 11.61 2.43
CA ARG A 92 17.15 12.67 3.40
C ARG A 92 16.66 12.01 4.68
N PHE A 93 17.32 12.30 5.80
CA PHE A 93 17.01 11.75 7.13
C PHE A 93 17.40 10.27 7.36
N PRO A 94 18.70 9.91 7.24
CA PRO A 94 19.16 8.53 7.45
C PRO A 94 18.91 8.00 8.88
N GLY A 95 18.74 8.89 9.87
CA GLY A 95 18.34 8.49 11.23
C GLY A 95 16.91 7.97 11.30
N LEU A 96 15.96 8.67 10.66
CA LEU A 96 14.56 8.23 10.57
C LEU A 96 14.46 6.94 9.76
N ARG A 97 15.27 6.79 8.72
CA ARG A 97 15.39 5.56 7.94
C ARG A 97 15.77 4.36 8.81
N ARG A 98 16.86 4.47 9.59
CA ARG A 98 17.30 3.40 10.50
C ARG A 98 16.25 3.06 11.56
N MET A 99 15.54 4.06 12.08
CA MET A 99 14.44 3.84 13.01
C MET A 99 13.31 3.02 12.37
N ALA A 100 12.96 3.33 11.13
CA ALA A 100 11.95 2.59 10.36
C ALA A 100 12.41 1.14 10.06
N GLU A 101 13.67 0.94 9.72
CA GLU A 101 14.24 -0.40 9.55
C GLU A 101 14.19 -1.20 10.85
N ALA A 102 14.59 -0.61 11.99
CA ALA A 102 14.51 -1.26 13.29
C ALA A 102 13.07 -1.67 13.66
N MET A 103 12.09 -0.81 13.35
CA MET A 103 10.66 -1.13 13.53
C MET A 103 10.23 -2.31 12.65
N THR A 104 10.72 -2.37 11.41
CA THR A 104 10.49 -3.52 10.50
C THR A 104 11.01 -4.82 11.11
N ASP A 105 12.22 -4.77 11.67
CA ASP A 105 12.85 -5.93 12.31
C ASP A 105 12.12 -6.34 13.58
N ASP A 106 11.58 -5.40 14.36
CA ASP A 106 10.76 -5.69 15.52
C ASP A 106 9.46 -6.41 15.15
N TRP A 107 8.78 -5.98 14.07
CA TRP A 107 7.61 -6.68 13.56
C TRP A 107 7.96 -8.07 13.02
N GLN A 108 9.09 -8.20 12.31
CA GLN A 108 9.55 -9.52 11.88
C GLN A 108 9.83 -10.44 13.08
N ARG A 109 10.48 -9.91 14.12
CA ARG A 109 10.72 -10.66 15.37
C ARG A 109 9.42 -11.10 16.02
N LEU A 110 8.39 -10.25 16.05
CA LEU A 110 7.06 -10.59 16.54
C LEU A 110 6.42 -11.72 15.72
N ALA A 111 6.52 -11.64 14.39
CA ALA A 111 6.02 -12.66 13.47
C ALA A 111 6.71 -14.03 13.60
N ASP A 112 7.99 -14.03 13.99
CA ASP A 112 8.80 -15.24 14.11
C ASP A 112 8.72 -15.88 15.51
N ARG A 113 8.09 -15.20 16.48
CA ARG A 113 7.82 -15.82 17.79
C ARG A 113 6.95 -17.04 17.58
N ARG A 114 7.33 -18.14 18.23
CA ARG A 114 6.50 -19.35 18.24
C ARG A 114 5.13 -18.95 18.80
N PRO A 115 4.05 -19.05 18.01
CA PRO A 115 2.72 -18.71 18.50
C PRO A 115 2.38 -19.68 19.64
N ASP A 116 1.73 -19.15 20.68
CA ASP A 116 1.21 -19.99 21.74
C ASP A 116 0.15 -20.91 21.13
N ALA A 117 0.37 -22.22 21.19
CA ALA A 117 -0.54 -23.21 20.64
C ALA A 117 -1.91 -23.22 21.36
N ALA A 118 -1.97 -22.64 22.57
CA ALA A 118 -3.21 -22.49 23.34
C ALA A 118 -4.03 -21.24 22.95
N ASP A 119 -3.47 -20.31 22.17
CA ASP A 119 -4.15 -19.09 21.74
C ASP A 119 -4.60 -19.21 20.26
N PRO A 120 -5.92 -19.33 20.00
CA PRO A 120 -6.45 -19.36 18.64
C PRO A 120 -6.10 -18.12 17.80
N GLY A 121 -5.84 -16.96 18.44
CA GLY A 121 -5.49 -15.71 17.80
C GLY A 121 -4.01 -15.57 17.43
N ALA A 122 -3.11 -16.33 18.08
CA ALA A 122 -1.67 -16.13 17.96
C ALA A 122 -1.14 -16.33 16.53
N ARG A 123 -1.78 -17.21 15.74
CA ARG A 123 -1.40 -17.38 14.33
C ARG A 123 -1.78 -16.17 13.48
N ALA A 124 -2.99 -15.63 13.67
CA ALA A 124 -3.44 -14.44 12.95
C ALA A 124 -2.59 -13.21 13.31
N GLU A 125 -2.22 -13.07 14.59
CA GLU A 125 -1.30 -12.02 15.02
C GLU A 125 0.08 -12.16 14.37
N ALA A 126 0.66 -13.37 14.36
CA ALA A 126 1.95 -13.61 13.72
C ALA A 126 1.90 -13.35 12.20
N ASP A 127 0.82 -13.73 11.54
CA ASP A 127 0.61 -13.49 10.10
C ASP A 127 0.44 -11.99 9.79
N PHE A 128 -0.27 -11.25 10.65
CA PHE A 128 -0.37 -9.79 10.57
C PHE A 128 1.00 -9.12 10.70
N PHE A 129 1.78 -9.48 11.72
CA PHE A 129 3.13 -8.94 11.90
C PHE A 129 4.06 -9.27 10.74
N ARG A 130 3.93 -10.47 10.16
CA ARG A 130 4.71 -10.87 8.98
C ARG A 130 4.34 -10.04 7.76
N MET A 131 3.05 -9.77 7.58
CA MET A 131 2.53 -8.96 6.50
C MET A 131 3.02 -7.51 6.61
N ILE A 132 2.86 -6.85 7.76
CA ILE A 132 3.28 -5.44 7.91
C ILE A 132 4.80 -5.30 7.84
N ALA A 133 5.57 -6.28 8.34
CA ALA A 133 7.03 -6.29 8.21
C ALA A 133 7.45 -6.40 6.73
N SER A 134 6.78 -7.27 5.97
CA SER A 134 7.05 -7.39 4.54
C SER A 134 6.70 -6.12 3.78
N GLU A 135 5.53 -5.52 4.04
CA GLU A 135 5.06 -4.33 3.35
C GLU A 135 5.96 -3.14 3.65
N HIS A 136 6.28 -2.93 4.92
CA HIS A 136 7.12 -1.82 5.34
C HIS A 136 8.54 -1.96 4.79
N ARG A 137 9.09 -3.18 4.70
CA ARG A 137 10.38 -3.42 4.05
C ARG A 137 10.36 -3.02 2.58
N GLU A 138 9.28 -3.31 1.86
CA GLU A 138 9.12 -2.96 0.45
C GLU A 138 8.82 -1.47 0.25
N MET A 139 8.02 -0.85 1.12
CA MET A 139 7.83 0.61 1.20
C MET A 139 9.16 1.33 1.37
N LEU A 140 10.06 0.78 2.17
CA LEU A 140 11.43 1.23 2.38
C LEU A 140 12.39 0.72 1.27
N GLY A 141 11.92 -0.02 0.27
CA GLY A 141 12.78 -0.77 -0.63
C GLY A 141 12.30 -0.71 -2.06
N GLY A 142 11.85 -1.86 -2.58
CA GLY A 142 11.46 -2.02 -3.98
C GLY A 142 10.34 -1.06 -4.38
N SER A 143 9.31 -0.94 -3.55
CA SER A 143 8.15 -0.06 -3.81
C SER A 143 8.54 1.42 -3.85
N ALA A 144 9.39 1.90 -2.93
CA ALA A 144 9.88 3.28 -3.00
C ALA A 144 10.72 3.54 -4.25
N ARG A 145 11.61 2.62 -4.63
CA ARG A 145 12.39 2.76 -5.87
C ARG A 145 11.51 2.74 -7.10
N GLN A 146 10.48 1.89 -7.11
CA GLN A 146 9.51 1.85 -8.19
C GLN A 146 8.75 3.17 -8.31
N ALA A 147 8.29 3.74 -7.20
CA ALA A 147 7.62 5.04 -7.20
C ALA A 147 8.58 6.18 -7.61
N ALA A 148 9.82 6.15 -7.16
CA ALA A 148 10.84 7.13 -7.54
C ALA A 148 11.26 7.07 -9.02
N ALA A 149 11.05 5.94 -9.68
CA ALA A 149 11.30 5.78 -11.11
C ALA A 149 10.12 6.28 -11.99
N ILE A 150 9.06 6.81 -11.39
CA ILE A 150 7.96 7.42 -12.13
C ILE A 150 8.35 8.86 -12.49
N ASP A 151 8.80 9.06 -13.73
CA ASP A 151 9.23 10.38 -14.21
C ASP A 151 8.07 11.37 -14.37
N SER A 152 6.89 10.86 -14.77
CA SER A 152 5.70 11.68 -15.03
C SER A 152 4.42 10.83 -15.10
N PHE A 153 3.30 11.39 -14.66
CA PHE A 153 1.96 10.85 -14.92
C PHE A 153 1.34 11.41 -16.22
N GLY A 154 2.09 12.18 -17.03
CA GLY A 154 1.57 12.87 -18.20
C GLY A 154 0.60 13.97 -17.81
N ASP A 155 -0.55 14.04 -18.51
CA ASP A 155 -1.61 15.03 -18.25
C ASP A 155 -2.56 14.61 -17.11
N LEU A 156 -2.26 13.53 -16.40
CA LEU A 156 -3.09 13.03 -15.31
C LEU A 156 -3.17 14.08 -14.18
N PRO A 157 -4.37 14.52 -13.77
CA PRO A 157 -4.52 15.41 -12.64
C PRO A 157 -4.00 14.76 -11.35
N VAL A 158 -3.10 15.45 -10.64
CA VAL A 158 -2.57 15.01 -9.35
C VAL A 158 -2.73 16.12 -8.32
N THR A 159 -3.33 15.78 -7.17
CA THR A 159 -3.42 16.65 -5.99
C THR A 159 -2.69 15.99 -4.83
N VAL A 160 -1.89 16.77 -4.09
CA VAL A 160 -1.17 16.36 -2.87
C VAL A 160 -1.61 17.24 -1.71
#